data_AF-A0A661ARW4-F1
#
_entry.id   AF-A0A661ARW4-F1
#
_cell.length_a   1.000
_cell.length_b   1.000
_cell.length_c   1.000
_cell.angle_alpha   90.00
_cell.angle_beta   90.00
_cell.angle_gamma   90.00
#
_symmetry.space_group_name_H-M   'P 1'
#
loop_
_entity.id
_entity.type
_entity.pdbx_description
1 polymer ?
#
loop_
_entity_poly.entity_id
_entity_poly.type
_entity_poly.pdbx_seq_one_letter_code
_entity_poly.pdbx_strand_id
1 'polypeptide(L)'
;PNNSPAASVFPCVRIHPTELYESFIDLFFFLMLVLWEKRGGKKFVGHSFWMAFFLYGIGRAIVDYWRWYEPQEIFFKYLGGNLSIHGAMALALSIVSLFVMIFRIGKPLPQKAVRKSREK
;
A
#
# COMPACT_ATOMS: atom_id res chain seq x y z
N PRO A 1 -31.29 5.81 1.55
CA PRO A 1 -32.60 6.27 1.04
C PRO A 1 -32.85 5.74 -0.37
N ASN A 2 -34.06 5.28 -0.68
CA ASN A 2 -34.42 4.67 -1.98
C ASN A 2 -34.36 5.64 -3.18
N ASN A 3 -34.04 6.92 -2.95
CA ASN A 3 -34.02 7.97 -3.95
C ASN A 3 -32.59 8.50 -4.20
N SER A 4 -31.55 7.84 -3.70
CA SER A 4 -30.18 8.20 -4.06
C SER A 4 -29.79 7.54 -5.40
N PRO A 5 -28.97 8.20 -6.25
CA PRO A 5 -28.53 7.65 -7.53
C PRO A 5 -27.85 6.27 -7.41
N ALA A 6 -27.24 5.98 -6.27
CA ALA A 6 -26.62 4.70 -5.97
C ALA A 6 -27.63 3.58 -5.68
N ALA A 7 -28.81 3.90 -5.14
CA ALA A 7 -29.84 2.92 -4.79
C ALA A 7 -30.69 2.49 -6.00
N SER A 8 -30.82 3.33 -7.03
CA SER A 8 -31.60 3.03 -8.24
C SER A 8 -30.90 2.05 -9.19
N VAL A 9 -29.56 1.93 -9.12
CA VAL A 9 -28.78 1.05 -10.00
C VAL A 9 -28.53 -0.33 -9.38
N PHE A 10 -28.48 -0.43 -8.04
CA PHE A 10 -28.24 -1.69 -7.32
C PHE A 10 -29.25 -1.90 -6.19
N PRO A 11 -30.48 -2.37 -6.47
CA PRO A 11 -31.44 -2.70 -5.42
C PRO A 11 -30.93 -3.89 -4.60
N CYS A 12 -30.85 -3.72 -3.27
CA CYS A 12 -30.59 -4.79 -2.30
C CYS A 12 -29.24 -5.53 -2.42
N VAL A 13 -28.18 -4.90 -2.94
CA VAL A 13 -26.84 -5.51 -2.93
C VAL A 13 -26.12 -5.12 -1.63
N ARG A 14 -25.60 -6.13 -0.92
CA ARG A 14 -24.69 -5.93 0.24
C ARG A 14 -23.34 -5.45 -0.31
N ILE A 15 -23.23 -4.15 -0.55
CA ILE A 15 -21.99 -3.54 -1.04
C ILE A 15 -21.05 -3.42 0.16
N HIS A 16 -19.92 -4.11 0.11
CA HIS A 16 -18.86 -3.89 1.10
C HIS A 16 -18.34 -2.45 0.95
N PRO A 17 -18.26 -1.66 2.03
CA PRO A 17 -17.72 -0.31 1.98
C PRO A 17 -16.19 -0.39 1.86
N THR A 18 -15.71 -0.80 0.70
CA THR A 18 -14.29 -1.03 0.41
C THR A 18 -13.44 0.21 0.70
N GLU A 19 -14.01 1.41 0.55
CA GLU A 19 -13.40 2.68 0.93
C GLU A 19 -12.99 2.76 2.41
N LEU A 20 -13.80 2.18 3.32
CA LEU A 20 -13.50 2.18 4.75
C LEU A 20 -12.37 1.21 5.08
N TYR A 21 -12.32 0.08 4.38
CA TYR A 21 -11.24 -0.90 4.50
C TYR A 21 -9.93 -0.37 3.90
N GLU A 22 -10.00 0.27 2.74
CA GLU A 22 -8.85 0.91 2.07
C GLU A 22 -8.22 1.96 2.97
N SER A 23 -9.01 2.93 3.45
CA SER A 23 -8.50 3.99 4.33
C SER A 23 -7.95 3.46 5.66
N PHE A 24 -8.54 2.40 6.23
CA PHE A 24 -8.02 1.77 7.45
C PHE A 24 -6.67 1.08 7.22
N ILE A 25 -6.54 0.34 6.12
CA ILE A 25 -5.29 -0.32 5.72
C ILE A 25 -4.19 0.71 5.43
N ASP A 26 -4.52 1.79 4.74
CA ASP A 26 -3.58 2.88 4.45
C ASP A 26 -3.12 3.58 5.74
N LEU A 27 -4.04 3.86 6.67
CA LEU A 27 -3.69 4.43 7.98
C LEU A 27 -2.79 3.48 8.77
N PHE A 28 -3.09 2.18 8.74
CA PHE A 28 -2.30 1.16 9.42
C PHE A 28 -0.86 1.10 8.86
N PHE A 29 -0.69 1.08 7.53
CA PHE A 29 0.64 1.11 6.92
C PHE A 29 1.39 2.41 7.17
N PHE A 30 0.70 3.55 7.16
CA PHE A 30 1.30 4.82 7.51
C PHE A 30 1.83 4.82 8.95
N LEU A 31 1.04 4.33 9.90
CA LEU A 31 1.46 4.24 11.30
C LEU A 31 2.65 3.27 11.45
N MET A 32 2.60 2.12 10.79
CA MET A 32 3.68 1.13 10.79
C MET A 32 4.99 1.76 10.25
N LEU A 33 4.90 2.51 9.16
CA LEU A 33 6.03 3.23 8.56
C LEU A 33 6.62 4.26 9.54
N VAL A 34 5.78 5.08 10.17
CA VAL A 34 6.23 6.11 11.14
C VAL A 34 6.88 5.47 12.37
N LEU A 35 6.32 4.39 12.90
CA LEU A 35 6.88 3.67 14.03
C LEU A 35 8.24 3.04 13.68
N TRP A 36 8.35 2.44 12.49
CA TRP A 36 9.61 1.91 11.97
C TRP A 36 10.66 3.01 11.81
N GLU A 37 10.24 4.15 11.26
CA GLU A 37 11.11 5.31 11.07
C GLU A 37 11.65 5.85 12.39
N LYS A 38 10.77 5.96 13.41
CA LYS A 38 11.15 6.41 14.76
C LYS A 38 12.12 5.46 15.46
N ARG A 39 12.05 4.15 15.20
CA ARG A 39 12.97 3.14 15.75
C ARG A 39 14.37 3.15 15.09
N GLY A 40 14.68 4.14 14.26
CA GLY A 40 16.01 4.25 13.63
C GLY A 40 16.20 3.32 12.43
N GLY A 41 15.11 2.83 11.81
CA GLY A 41 15.19 1.94 10.66
C GLY A 41 15.73 2.58 9.36
N LYS A 42 16.03 3.89 9.36
CA LYS A 42 16.60 4.57 8.20
C LYS A 42 18.03 4.07 7.96
N LYS A 43 18.27 3.44 6.82
CA LYS A 43 19.63 2.99 6.40
C LYS A 43 20.28 3.90 5.36
N PHE A 44 19.48 4.57 4.52
CA PHE A 44 19.94 5.44 3.44
C PHE A 44 18.96 6.61 3.19
N VAL A 45 19.41 7.64 2.49
CA VAL A 45 18.57 8.77 2.09
C VAL A 45 17.53 8.30 1.07
N GLY A 46 16.24 8.42 1.39
CA GLY A 46 15.15 7.89 0.57
C GLY A 46 14.62 6.52 1.00
N HIS A 47 15.14 5.93 2.09
CA HIS A 47 14.66 4.64 2.59
C HIS A 47 13.15 4.65 2.88
N SER A 48 12.63 5.67 3.57
CA SER A 48 11.20 5.79 3.89
C SER A 48 10.32 5.90 2.64
N PHE A 49 10.82 6.55 1.57
CA PHE A 49 10.09 6.72 0.32
C PHE A 49 9.88 5.39 -0.40
N TRP A 50 10.95 4.61 -0.56
CA TRP A 50 10.85 3.26 -1.08
C TRP A 50 9.99 2.37 -0.16
N MET A 51 10.10 2.53 1.17
CA MET A 51 9.34 1.73 2.13
C MET A 51 7.84 1.95 1.97
N ALA A 52 7.43 3.20 1.72
CA ALA A 52 6.04 3.54 1.42
C ALA A 52 5.54 2.81 0.16
N PHE A 53 6.29 2.79 -0.93
CA PHE A 53 5.89 2.06 -2.14
C PHE A 53 5.82 0.56 -1.96
N PHE A 54 6.74 -0.01 -1.17
CA PHE A 54 6.72 -1.43 -0.86
C PHE A 54 5.46 -1.82 -0.08
N LEU A 55 5.17 -1.08 1.00
CA LEU A 55 3.98 -1.31 1.82
C LEU A 55 2.69 -1.05 1.05
N TYR A 56 2.65 0.01 0.23
CA TYR A 56 1.50 0.33 -0.61
C TYR A 56 1.17 -0.78 -1.61
N GLY A 57 2.16 -1.35 -2.30
CA GLY A 57 1.91 -2.45 -3.24
C GLY A 57 1.39 -3.72 -2.56
N ILE A 58 1.88 -4.04 -1.36
CA ILE A 58 1.35 -5.15 -0.55
C ILE A 58 -0.09 -4.85 -0.12
N GLY A 59 -0.34 -3.65 0.37
CA GLY A 59 -1.68 -3.21 0.75
C GLY A 59 -2.67 -3.28 -0.40
N ARG A 60 -2.24 -2.86 -1.59
CA ARG A 60 -3.08 -2.91 -2.79
C ARG A 60 -3.42 -4.34 -3.18
N ALA A 61 -2.48 -5.28 -3.09
CA ALA A 61 -2.77 -6.69 -3.31
C ALA A 61 -3.77 -7.24 -2.28
N ILE A 62 -3.63 -6.87 -1.01
CA ILE A 62 -4.55 -7.32 0.05
C ILE A 62 -5.97 -6.77 -0.18
N VAL A 63 -6.08 -5.48 -0.52
CA VAL A 63 -7.37 -4.85 -0.82
C VAL A 63 -8.00 -5.45 -2.08
N ASP A 64 -7.21 -5.60 -3.15
CA ASP A 64 -7.69 -6.15 -4.42
C ASP A 64 -8.25 -7.57 -4.25
N TYR A 65 -7.68 -8.36 -3.34
CA TYR A 65 -8.19 -9.68 -3.00
C TYR A 65 -9.66 -9.65 -2.50
N TRP A 66 -10.01 -8.69 -1.65
CA TRP A 66 -11.36 -8.54 -1.10
C TRP A 66 -12.29 -7.70 -1.97
N ARG A 67 -11.74 -6.94 -2.91
CA ARG A 67 -12.52 -6.06 -3.76
C ARG A 67 -13.14 -6.84 -4.93
N TRP A 68 -14.43 -6.64 -5.12
CA TRP A 68 -15.10 -7.05 -6.33
C TRP A 68 -14.77 -6.07 -7.46
N TYR A 69 -14.24 -6.60 -8.54
CA TYR A 69 -13.96 -5.88 -9.77
C TYR A 69 -14.86 -6.42 -10.88
N GLU A 70 -15.28 -5.53 -11.78
CA GLU A 70 -15.96 -5.90 -13.00
C GLU A 70 -15.01 -6.76 -13.86
N PRO A 71 -15.48 -7.78 -14.62
CA PRO A 71 -14.61 -8.72 -15.34
C PRO A 71 -13.57 -8.07 -16.26
N GLN A 72 -13.89 -6.90 -16.79
CA GLN A 72 -13.05 -6.08 -17.66
C GLN A 72 -11.89 -5.38 -16.94
N GLU A 73 -11.97 -5.19 -15.62
CA GLU A 73 -10.92 -4.54 -14.81
C GLU A 73 -9.97 -5.55 -14.16
N ILE A 74 -10.29 -6.84 -14.24
CA ILE A 74 -9.49 -7.93 -13.70
C ILE A 74 -8.35 -8.22 -14.67
N PHE A 75 -7.12 -7.96 -14.22
CA PHE A 75 -5.91 -8.31 -14.96
C PHE A 75 -5.55 -9.79 -14.78
N PHE A 76 -5.59 -10.27 -13.53
CA PHE A 76 -5.24 -11.66 -13.19
C PHE A 76 -6.06 -12.14 -12.00
N LYS A 77 -6.44 -13.43 -11.97
CA LYS A 77 -7.08 -14.05 -10.81
C LYS A 77 -6.05 -14.89 -10.05
N TYR A 78 -5.91 -14.67 -8.74
CA TYR A 78 -4.96 -15.41 -7.92
C TYR A 78 -5.60 -15.84 -6.61
N LEU A 79 -5.36 -17.09 -6.18
CA LEU A 79 -5.84 -17.63 -4.90
C LEU A 79 -7.34 -17.42 -4.58
N GLY A 80 -8.18 -17.33 -5.62
CA GLY A 80 -9.62 -17.07 -5.48
C GLY A 80 -10.00 -15.58 -5.35
N GLY A 81 -9.04 -14.66 -5.38
CA GLY A 81 -9.24 -13.22 -5.45
C GLY A 81 -8.93 -12.65 -6.84
N ASN A 82 -9.22 -11.36 -7.02
CA ASN A 82 -9.01 -10.62 -8.26
C ASN A 82 -7.81 -9.68 -8.10
N LEU A 83 -7.01 -9.52 -9.14
CA LEU A 83 -5.98 -8.49 -9.22
C LEU A 83 -6.37 -7.52 -10.33
N SER A 84 -6.53 -6.24 -9.98
CA SER A 84 -6.77 -5.19 -10.97
C SER A 84 -5.48 -4.81 -11.68
N ILE A 85 -5.60 -4.16 -12.84
CA ILE A 85 -4.46 -3.53 -13.55
C ILE A 85 -3.71 -2.57 -12.61
N HIS A 86 -4.45 -1.81 -11.80
CA HIS A 86 -3.86 -0.89 -10.81
C HIS A 86 -3.11 -1.64 -9.70
N GLY A 87 -3.66 -2.75 -9.21
CA GLY A 87 -3.00 -3.62 -8.24
C GLY A 87 -1.72 -4.24 -8.80
N ALA A 88 -1.75 -4.70 -10.05
CA ALA A 88 -0.59 -5.24 -10.75
C ALA A 88 0.54 -4.20 -10.89
N MET A 89 0.21 -2.95 -11.24
CA MET A 89 1.18 -1.85 -11.29
C MET A 89 1.77 -1.52 -9.92
N ALA A 90 0.93 -1.47 -8.88
CA ALA A 90 1.39 -1.22 -7.51
C ALA A 90 2.31 -2.35 -7.02
N LEU A 91 2.00 -3.59 -7.37
CA LEU A 91 2.84 -4.74 -7.05
C LEU A 91 4.18 -4.72 -7.79
N ALA A 92 4.18 -4.37 -9.08
CA ALA A 92 5.42 -4.16 -9.84
C ALA A 92 6.30 -3.07 -9.20
N LEU A 93 5.70 -1.95 -8.78
CA LEU A 93 6.41 -0.87 -8.10
C LEU A 93 6.98 -1.33 -6.74
N SER A 94 6.26 -2.18 -6.01
CA SER A 94 6.76 -2.74 -4.74
C SER A 94 8.00 -3.61 -4.93
N ILE A 95 8.06 -4.40 -6.01
CA ILE A 95 9.22 -5.23 -6.36
C ILE A 95 10.43 -4.35 -6.68
N VAL A 96 10.24 -3.30 -7.50
CA VAL A 96 11.29 -2.32 -7.80
C VAL A 96 11.79 -1.66 -6.53
N SER A 97 10.87 -1.26 -5.66
CA SER A 97 11.20 -0.67 -4.37
C SER A 97 12.04 -1.59 -3.49
N LEU A 98 11.64 -2.85 -3.38
CA LEU A 98 12.38 -3.86 -2.63
C LEU A 98 13.79 -4.04 -3.19
N PHE A 99 13.92 -4.08 -4.53
CA PHE A 99 15.22 -4.17 -5.19
C PHE A 99 16.11 -2.97 -4.82
N VAL A 100 15.61 -1.74 -4.91
CA VAL A 100 16.37 -0.54 -4.55
C VAL A 100 16.80 -0.56 -3.08
N MET A 101 15.96 -1.07 -2.19
CA MET A 101 16.31 -1.23 -0.77
C MET A 101 17.41 -2.25 -0.52
N ILE A 102 17.35 -3.40 -1.19
CA ILE A 102 18.34 -4.48 -1.04
C ILE A 102 19.70 -4.01 -1.55
N PHE A 103 19.73 -3.42 -2.74
CA PHE A 103 20.95 -2.91 -3.36
C PHE A 103 21.44 -1.58 -2.77
N ARG A 104 20.68 -0.98 -1.85
CA ARG A 104 20.98 0.31 -1.21
C ARG A 104 21.42 1.37 -2.22
N ILE A 105 20.65 1.53 -3.31
CA ILE A 105 20.94 2.48 -4.41
C ILE A 105 20.63 3.92 -3.97
N GLY A 106 21.22 4.35 -2.85
CA GLY A 106 21.00 5.65 -2.24
C GLY A 106 22.20 6.07 -1.44
N LYS A 107 22.36 7.39 -1.25
CA LYS A 107 23.46 7.92 -0.45
C LYS A 107 23.32 7.43 1.00
N PRO A 108 24.42 6.97 1.64
CA PRO A 108 24.38 6.62 3.06
C PRO A 108 23.96 7.84 3.88
N LEU A 109 23.24 7.61 4.98
CA LEU A 109 22.77 8.71 5.82
C LEU A 109 23.96 9.49 6.39
N PRO A 110 23.91 10.83 6.38
CA PRO A 110 24.96 11.64 7.01
C PRO A 110 25.06 11.30 8.50
N GLN A 111 26.27 11.08 9.01
CA GLN A 111 26.52 10.58 10.39
C GLN A 111 25.84 11.41 11.49
N LYS A 112 25.66 12.72 11.29
CA LYS A 112 24.95 13.61 12.23
C LYS A 112 23.48 13.20 12.44
N ALA A 113 22.82 12.72 11.38
CA ALA A 113 21.42 12.25 11.46
C ALA A 113 21.31 10.91 12.20
N VAL A 114 22.31 10.03 12.04
CA VAL A 114 22.37 8.72 12.72
C VAL A 114 22.56 8.89 14.23
N ARG A 115 23.42 9.82 14.66
CA ARG A 115 23.67 10.09 16.08
C ARG A 115 22.44 10.63 16.81
N LYS A 116 21.74 11.60 16.20
CA LYS A 116 20.50 12.20 16.75
C LYS A 116 19.35 11.20 16.90
N SER A 117 19.29 10.18 16.05
CA SER A 117 18.29 9.10 16.16
C SER A 117 18.60 8.08 17.26
N ARG A 118 19.86 7.98 17.73
CA ARG A 118 20.24 7.11 18.86
C ARG A 118 20.10 7.80 20.21
N GLU A 119 20.12 9.12 20.23
CA GLU A 119 19.98 9.94 21.44
C GLU A 119 18.51 10.26 21.81
N LYS A 120 17.54 9.88 20.94
CA LYS A 120 16.10 9.99 21.16
C LYS A 120 15.48 8.63 21.43
#